data_AF-A0A966WS41-F1
#
_entry.id   AF-A0A966WS41-F1
#
_cell.length_a   1.000
_cell.length_b   1.000
_cell.length_c   1.000
_cell.angle_alpha   90.00
_cell.angle_beta   90.00
_cell.angle_gamma   90.00
#
_symmetry.space_group_name_H-M   'P 1'
#
loop_
_entity.id
_entity.type
_entity.pdbx_description
1 polymer ?
#
loop_
_entity_poly.entity_id
_entity_poly.type
_entity_poly.pdbx_seq_one_letter_code
_entity_poly.pdbx_strand_id
1 'polypeptide(L)'
;MRKFAALLPHFDEGRALSAALDQPQSEVLVAPNANFRELVVIALARQARNEPLQAAERLVRYGPRLSDEDRAWVWAQVAAAGARRLHPNAAQWAQRGAIVAGAGVPLGTVSDETLGWLVRAGLRNRDWKLVRGAIERMTEVGRADPAWRYWWAKSMLAEGRPEEANQQMR
;
A
#
# COMPACT_ATOMS: atom_id res chain seq x y z
N MET A 1 -7.72 30.24 -33.49
CA MET A 1 -6.30 30.43 -33.09
C MET A 1 -5.78 29.09 -32.58
N ARG A 2 -5.24 28.21 -33.43
CA ARG A 2 -3.80 27.99 -33.70
C ARG A 2 -2.88 28.00 -32.47
N LYS A 3 -2.42 26.78 -32.14
CA LYS A 3 -1.08 26.37 -31.66
C LYS A 3 -0.70 26.64 -30.20
N PHE A 4 -0.78 25.60 -29.37
CA PHE A 4 0.22 25.26 -28.35
C PHE A 4 0.37 23.73 -28.26
N ALA A 5 0.80 23.14 -29.37
CA ALA A 5 1.43 21.83 -29.38
C ALA A 5 2.91 22.08 -29.70
N ALA A 6 3.77 22.06 -28.67
CA ALA A 6 5.21 21.79 -28.77
C ALA A 6 5.91 22.03 -27.42
N LEU A 7 6.75 21.06 -27.03
CA LEU A 7 7.82 21.16 -26.03
C LEU A 7 7.41 21.30 -24.54
N LEU A 8 6.74 20.28 -24.02
CA LEU A 8 7.26 19.65 -22.81
C LEU A 8 7.98 18.38 -23.27
N PRO A 9 9.21 18.08 -22.83
CA PRO A 9 9.77 16.76 -23.06
C PRO A 9 8.73 15.75 -22.56
N HIS A 10 8.53 14.65 -23.28
CA HIS A 10 7.79 13.53 -22.73
C HIS A 10 8.54 13.12 -21.46
N PHE A 11 8.09 13.63 -20.31
CA PHE A 11 8.62 13.29 -19.01
C PHE A 11 8.13 11.87 -18.75
N ASP A 12 8.93 10.92 -19.24
CA ASP A 12 8.73 9.51 -19.01
C ASP A 12 8.99 9.27 -17.52
N GLU A 13 7.96 9.48 -16.70
CA GLU A 13 8.01 9.35 -15.23
C GLU A 13 8.62 8.00 -14.82
N GLY A 14 8.37 6.94 -15.61
CA GLY A 14 8.92 5.61 -15.40
C GLY A 14 10.43 5.55 -15.61
N ARG A 15 10.96 6.29 -16.59
CA ARG A 15 12.40 6.42 -16.90
C ARG A 15 13.10 7.43 -16.01
N ALA A 16 12.45 8.54 -15.66
CA ALA A 16 12.96 9.52 -14.69
C ALA A 16 13.05 8.90 -13.30
N LEU A 17 12.07 8.08 -12.91
CA LEU A 17 12.12 7.29 -11.68
C LEU A 17 13.20 6.20 -11.75
N SER A 18 13.36 5.49 -12.88
CA SER A 18 14.46 4.52 -13.03
C SER A 18 15.82 5.21 -12.96
N ALA A 19 16.00 6.33 -13.66
CA ALA A 19 17.24 7.11 -13.65
C ALA A 19 17.55 7.66 -12.26
N ALA A 20 16.55 8.18 -11.55
CA ALA A 20 16.69 8.64 -10.17
C ALA A 20 17.04 7.50 -9.20
N LEU A 21 16.49 6.30 -9.40
CA LEU A 21 16.75 5.14 -8.54
C LEU A 21 18.09 4.44 -8.86
N ASP A 22 18.54 4.51 -10.11
CA ASP A 22 19.75 3.87 -10.63
C ASP A 22 21.01 4.77 -10.52
N GLN A 23 20.85 6.09 -10.42
CA GLN A 23 21.95 7.03 -10.20
C GLN A 23 22.02 7.43 -8.71
N PRO A 24 23.03 6.97 -7.94
CA PRO A 24 23.16 7.39 -6.54
C PRO A 24 23.54 8.86 -6.42
N GLN A 25 24.16 9.46 -7.45
CA GLN A 25 24.45 10.90 -7.55
C GLN A 25 24.46 11.30 -9.03
N SER A 26 23.38 11.92 -9.51
CA SER A 26 23.41 12.66 -10.77
C SER A 26 22.53 13.88 -10.63
N GLU A 27 23.16 14.94 -10.13
CA GLU A 27 23.10 16.27 -10.75
C GLU A 27 21.73 16.77 -11.26
N VAL A 28 20.64 16.50 -10.54
CA VAL A 28 19.41 17.25 -10.69
C VAL A 28 18.85 17.52 -9.28
N LEU A 29 19.05 18.78 -8.87
CA LEU A 29 18.44 19.48 -7.74
C LEU A 29 19.10 19.29 -6.36
N VAL A 30 19.87 20.31 -6.02
CA VAL A 30 20.24 20.67 -4.64
C VAL A 30 18.96 20.90 -3.81
N ALA A 31 18.61 19.95 -2.95
CA ALA A 31 17.92 20.15 -1.67
C ALA A 31 18.00 18.85 -0.82
N PRO A 32 18.13 18.94 0.51
CA PRO A 32 18.71 17.88 1.35
C PRO A 32 17.77 16.68 1.46
N ASN A 33 18.25 15.49 1.09
CA ASN A 33 17.86 14.08 1.37
C ASN A 33 16.38 13.70 1.72
N ALA A 34 15.63 14.52 2.46
CA ALA A 34 14.19 14.37 2.72
C ALA A 34 13.35 14.49 1.43
N ASN A 35 13.65 15.49 0.57
CA ASN A 35 12.87 15.73 -0.65
C ASN A 35 12.96 14.56 -1.65
N PHE A 36 14.14 13.93 -1.76
CA PHE A 36 14.33 12.81 -2.68
C PHE A 36 13.58 11.55 -2.23
N ARG A 37 13.62 11.24 -0.93
CA ARG A 37 12.89 10.09 -0.36
C ARG A 37 11.39 10.22 -0.59
N GLU A 38 10.82 11.38 -0.30
CA GLU A 38 9.40 11.65 -0.51
C GLU A 38 9.01 11.54 -1.98
N LEU A 39 9.84 12.04 -2.90
CA LEU A 39 9.63 11.89 -4.34
C LEU A 39 9.63 10.42 -4.78
N VAL A 40 10.56 9.61 -4.27
CA VAL A 40 10.61 8.16 -4.56
C VAL A 40 9.33 7.46 -4.07
N VAL A 41 8.89 7.77 -2.85
CA VAL A 41 7.65 7.21 -2.26
C VAL A 41 6.43 7.54 -3.12
N ILE A 42 6.27 8.82 -3.49
CA ILE A 42 5.17 9.28 -4.32
C ILE A 42 5.21 8.63 -5.71
N ALA A 43 6.40 8.57 -6.32
CA ALA A 43 6.56 8.03 -7.66
C ALA A 43 6.26 6.52 -7.72
N LEU A 44 6.73 5.75 -6.73
CA LEU A 44 6.39 4.32 -6.63
C LEU A 44 4.89 4.09 -6.41
N ALA A 45 4.25 4.88 -5.54
CA ALA A 45 2.82 4.76 -5.28
C ALA A 45 1.97 5.20 -6.48
N ARG A 46 2.43 6.16 -7.29
CA ARG A 46 1.78 6.53 -8.56
C ARG A 46 1.95 5.41 -9.60
N GLN A 47 3.16 4.89 -9.75
CA GLN A 47 3.43 3.78 -10.66
C GLN A 47 2.55 2.57 -10.32
N ALA A 48 2.38 2.26 -9.04
CA ALA A 48 1.55 1.14 -8.58
C ALA A 48 0.13 1.15 -9.14
N ARG A 49 -0.48 2.32 -9.34
CA ARG A 49 -1.86 2.44 -9.87
C ARG A 49 -1.99 1.84 -11.27
N ASN A 50 -0.92 1.96 -12.07
CA ASN A 50 -0.89 1.53 -13.45
C ASN A 50 -0.13 0.21 -13.65
N GLU A 51 0.91 -0.03 -12.87
CA GLU A 51 1.86 -1.13 -13.04
C GLU A 51 2.25 -1.71 -11.65
N PRO A 52 1.32 -2.38 -10.95
CA PRO A 52 1.55 -2.83 -9.57
C PRO A 52 2.67 -3.87 -9.45
N LEU A 53 2.85 -4.73 -10.45
CA LEU A 53 3.94 -5.72 -10.47
C LEU A 53 5.30 -5.01 -10.55
N GLN A 54 5.48 -4.11 -11.53
CA GLN A 54 6.73 -3.36 -11.68
C GLN A 54 7.02 -2.49 -10.45
N ALA A 55 5.98 -1.90 -9.84
CA ALA A 55 6.13 -1.12 -8.61
C ALA A 55 6.58 -2.00 -7.43
N ALA A 56 6.02 -3.22 -7.30
CA ALA A 56 6.45 -4.19 -6.31
C ALA A 56 7.92 -4.60 -6.49
N GLU A 57 8.35 -4.89 -7.72
CA GLU A 57 9.73 -5.27 -8.02
C GLU A 57 10.72 -4.15 -7.68
N ARG A 58 10.39 -2.90 -8.05
CA ARG A 58 11.18 -1.73 -7.68
C ARG A 58 11.21 -1.54 -6.16
N LEU A 59 10.08 -1.72 -5.47
CA LEU A 59 10.02 -1.60 -4.02
C LEU A 59 10.82 -2.68 -3.29
N VAL A 60 10.93 -3.90 -3.84
CA VAL A 60 11.87 -4.91 -3.31
C VAL A 60 13.32 -4.43 -3.43
N ARG A 61 13.69 -3.85 -4.57
CA ARG A 61 15.06 -3.41 -4.84
C ARG A 61 15.47 -2.17 -4.04
N TYR A 62 14.62 -1.15 -3.99
CA TYR A 62 14.96 0.16 -3.43
C TYR A 62 14.30 0.44 -2.06
N GLY A 63 13.32 -0.36 -1.66
CA GLY A 63 12.61 -0.24 -0.39
C GLY A 63 13.50 -0.28 0.86
N PRO A 64 14.63 -1.01 0.92
CA PRO A 64 15.54 -0.97 2.08
C PRO A 64 16.14 0.40 2.37
N ARG A 65 16.08 1.36 1.42
CA ARG A 65 16.54 2.75 1.62
C ARG A 65 15.45 3.67 2.18
N LEU A 66 14.20 3.21 2.22
CA LEU A 66 13.06 3.95 2.74
C LEU A 66 12.90 3.69 4.24
N SER A 67 12.25 4.63 4.95
CA SER A 67 11.82 4.35 6.33
C SER A 67 10.83 3.18 6.35
N ASP A 68 10.68 2.53 7.50
CA ASP A 68 9.73 1.43 7.64
C ASP A 68 8.29 1.88 7.39
N GLU A 69 7.96 3.11 7.79
CA GLU A 69 6.67 3.73 7.55
C GLU A 69 6.42 4.00 6.05
N ASP A 70 7.37 4.64 5.37
CA ASP A 70 7.29 4.91 3.94
C ASP A 70 7.16 3.59 3.15
N ARG A 71 7.98 2.60 3.48
CA ARG A 71 7.96 1.30 2.84
C ARG A 71 6.63 0.58 3.05
N ALA A 72 6.10 0.61 4.27
CA ALA A 72 4.79 0.05 4.60
C ALA A 72 3.67 0.72 3.80
N TRP A 73 3.70 2.05 3.72
CA TRP A 73 2.73 2.82 2.95
C TRP A 73 2.77 2.47 1.46
N VAL A 74 3.95 2.46 0.83
CA VAL A 74 4.05 2.11 -0.61
C VAL A 74 3.60 0.66 -0.85
N TRP A 75 3.96 -0.29 0.02
CA TRP A 75 3.47 -1.68 -0.09
C TRP A 75 1.94 -1.76 -0.02
N ALA A 76 1.30 -0.99 0.87
CA ALA A 76 -0.15 -0.92 0.97
C ALA A 76 -0.77 -0.38 -0.34
N GLN A 77 -0.17 0.65 -0.95
CA GLN A 77 -0.63 1.20 -2.23
C GLN A 77 -0.48 0.19 -3.38
N VAL A 78 0.66 -0.51 -3.45
CA VAL A 78 0.91 -1.59 -4.42
C VAL A 78 -0.10 -2.73 -4.26
N ALA A 79 -0.31 -3.17 -3.02
CA ALA A 79 -1.26 -4.23 -2.72
C ALA A 79 -2.70 -3.84 -3.05
N ALA A 80 -3.12 -2.62 -2.74
CA ALA A 80 -4.46 -2.14 -3.06
C ALA A 80 -4.67 -1.97 -4.57
N ALA A 81 -3.66 -1.50 -5.32
CA ALA A 81 -3.73 -1.47 -6.78
C ALA A 81 -3.79 -2.87 -7.39
N GLY A 82 -2.99 -3.81 -6.85
CA GLY A 82 -3.07 -5.23 -7.19
C GLY A 82 -4.45 -5.82 -6.92
N ALA A 83 -5.03 -5.52 -5.76
CA ALA A 83 -6.35 -6.01 -5.35
C ALA A 83 -7.46 -5.52 -6.27
N ARG A 84 -7.46 -4.23 -6.64
CA ARG A 84 -8.40 -3.64 -7.62
C ARG A 84 -8.35 -4.35 -8.97
N ARG A 85 -7.19 -4.91 -9.34
CA ARG A 85 -6.94 -5.65 -10.58
C ARG A 85 -7.00 -7.17 -10.43
N LEU A 86 -7.43 -7.67 -9.27
CA LEU A 86 -7.49 -9.10 -8.95
C LEU A 86 -6.14 -9.83 -9.11
N HIS A 87 -5.02 -9.12 -8.94
CA HIS A 87 -3.69 -9.69 -9.07
C HIS A 87 -3.46 -10.75 -7.96
N PRO A 88 -2.93 -11.95 -8.29
CA PRO A 88 -2.78 -13.03 -7.32
C PRO A 88 -1.87 -12.66 -6.14
N ASN A 89 -0.83 -11.86 -6.40
CA ASN A 89 0.14 -11.46 -5.36
C ASN A 89 -0.34 -10.32 -4.44
N ALA A 90 -1.55 -9.78 -4.63
CA ALA A 90 -2.02 -8.62 -3.87
C ALA A 90 -1.97 -8.83 -2.34
N ALA A 91 -2.40 -10.01 -1.86
CA ALA A 91 -2.32 -10.34 -0.43
C ALA A 91 -0.87 -10.43 0.06
N GLN A 92 0.02 -11.04 -0.73
CA GLN A 92 1.44 -11.12 -0.39
C GLN A 92 2.11 -9.74 -0.32
N TRP A 93 1.75 -8.82 -1.22
CA TRP A 93 2.22 -7.43 -1.15
C TRP A 93 1.69 -6.70 0.10
N ALA A 94 0.44 -6.95 0.49
CA ALA A 94 -0.14 -6.36 1.70
C ALA A 94 0.60 -6.82 2.98
N GLN A 95 0.96 -8.10 3.04
CA GLN A 95 1.77 -8.66 4.13
C GLN A 95 3.15 -8.01 4.22
N ARG A 96 3.80 -7.74 3.08
CA ARG A 96 5.10 -7.03 3.04
C ARG A 96 5.03 -5.61 3.61
N GLY A 97 3.87 -4.97 3.50
CA GLY A 97 3.61 -3.66 4.11
C GLY A 97 3.41 -3.69 5.61
N ALA A 98 3.53 -4.86 6.26
CA ALA A 98 3.37 -5.01 7.70
C ALA A 98 1.99 -4.51 8.20
N ILE A 99 0.94 -4.68 7.38
CA ILE A 99 -0.45 -4.35 7.74
C ILE A 99 -1.07 -5.41 8.67
N VAL A 100 -0.29 -6.39 9.12
CA VAL A 100 -0.69 -7.40 10.10
C VAL A 100 -0.55 -6.83 11.51
N ALA A 101 -1.49 -7.20 12.40
CA ALA A 101 -1.54 -6.77 13.80
C ALA A 101 -0.15 -6.80 14.49
N GLY A 102 0.23 -5.69 15.15
CA GLY A 102 1.47 -5.61 15.94
C GLY A 102 2.76 -5.23 15.20
N ALA A 103 2.76 -5.12 13.86
CA ALA A 103 3.92 -4.58 13.17
C ALA A 103 3.94 -3.05 13.26
N GLY A 104 5.07 -2.48 13.71
CA GLY A 104 5.29 -1.11 14.18
C GLY A 104 5.07 0.05 13.21
N VAL A 105 4.11 -0.06 12.29
CA VAL A 105 3.62 1.03 11.44
C VAL A 105 2.55 1.81 12.23
N PRO A 106 2.67 3.14 12.38
CA PRO A 106 1.70 3.95 13.08
C PRO A 106 0.26 3.78 12.55
N LEU A 107 -0.72 3.88 13.44
CA LEU A 107 -2.12 3.95 13.04
C LEU A 107 -2.36 5.23 12.22
N GLY A 108 -3.18 5.14 11.18
CA GLY A 108 -3.47 6.27 10.30
C GLY A 108 -2.45 6.51 9.18
N THR A 109 -1.31 5.81 9.14
CA THR A 109 -0.39 5.86 7.99
C THR A 109 -1.10 5.47 6.70
N VAL A 110 -1.97 4.46 6.74
CA VAL A 110 -2.75 3.96 5.58
C VAL A 110 -4.21 4.35 5.73
N SER A 111 -4.83 4.85 4.65
CA SER A 111 -6.24 5.25 4.66
C SER A 111 -7.20 4.05 4.73
N ASP A 112 -8.39 4.27 5.27
CA ASP A 112 -9.45 3.24 5.36
C ASP A 112 -9.85 2.69 3.98
N GLU A 113 -9.79 3.51 2.92
CA GLU A 113 -10.03 3.05 1.55
C GLU A 113 -8.99 2.01 1.13
N THR A 114 -7.69 2.31 1.32
CA THR A 114 -6.61 1.39 1.01
C THR A 114 -6.73 0.12 1.87
N LEU A 115 -6.96 0.27 3.17
CA LEU A 115 -7.19 -0.87 4.08
C LEU A 115 -8.36 -1.75 3.63
N GLY A 116 -9.46 -1.16 3.18
CA GLY A 116 -10.60 -1.92 2.64
C GLY A 116 -10.25 -2.73 1.39
N TRP A 117 -9.32 -2.27 0.54
CA TRP A 117 -8.80 -3.08 -0.56
C TRP A 117 -7.89 -4.21 -0.08
N LEU A 118 -7.13 -4.00 1.00
CA LEU A 118 -6.31 -5.05 1.59
C LEU A 118 -7.15 -6.14 2.26
N VAL A 119 -8.27 -5.75 2.90
CA VAL A 119 -9.28 -6.72 3.39
C VAL A 119 -9.76 -7.59 2.24
N ARG A 120 -10.14 -7.00 1.10
CA ARG A 120 -10.59 -7.76 -0.09
C ARG A 120 -9.49 -8.69 -0.63
N ALA A 121 -8.23 -8.26 -0.63
CA ALA A 121 -7.11 -9.10 -1.02
C ALA A 121 -6.93 -10.31 -0.08
N GLY A 122 -7.06 -10.08 1.23
CA GLY A 122 -7.01 -11.14 2.25
C GLY A 122 -8.16 -12.13 2.11
N LEU A 123 -9.39 -11.64 1.96
CA LEU A 123 -10.59 -12.47 1.76
C LEU A 123 -10.45 -13.42 0.57
N ARG A 124 -9.95 -12.91 -0.57
CA ARG A 124 -9.72 -13.73 -1.78
C ARG A 124 -8.73 -14.87 -1.55
N ASN A 125 -7.75 -14.67 -0.68
CA ASN A 125 -6.71 -15.65 -0.37
C ASN A 125 -6.99 -16.44 0.92
N ARG A 126 -8.15 -16.24 1.56
CA ARG A 126 -8.48 -16.78 2.89
C ARG A 126 -7.42 -16.46 3.95
N ASP A 127 -6.75 -15.33 3.80
CA ASP A 127 -5.79 -14.82 4.77
C ASP A 127 -6.53 -14.02 5.85
N TRP A 128 -7.02 -14.75 6.85
CA TRP A 128 -7.80 -14.16 7.95
C TRP A 128 -6.96 -13.22 8.82
N LYS A 129 -5.64 -13.42 8.91
CA LYS A 129 -4.74 -12.54 9.65
C LYS A 129 -4.62 -11.18 8.98
N LEU A 130 -4.50 -11.15 7.65
CA LEU A 130 -4.51 -9.90 6.89
C LEU A 130 -5.86 -9.19 6.99
N VAL A 131 -6.97 -9.93 6.89
CA VAL A 131 -8.33 -9.37 7.05
C VAL A 131 -8.45 -8.67 8.40
N ARG A 132 -8.12 -9.37 9.48
CA ARG A 132 -8.18 -8.83 10.84
C ARG A 132 -7.25 -7.63 11.02
N GLY A 133 -5.98 -7.77 10.62
CA GLY A 133 -4.97 -6.72 10.78
C GLY A 133 -5.30 -5.43 10.03
N ALA A 134 -5.90 -5.54 8.85
CA ALA A 134 -6.35 -4.38 8.08
C ALA A 134 -7.56 -3.67 8.72
N ILE A 135 -8.53 -4.43 9.26
CA ILE A 135 -9.71 -3.85 9.94
C ILE A 135 -9.32 -3.21 11.29
N GLU A 136 -8.41 -3.83 12.04
CA GLU A 136 -7.87 -3.29 13.28
C GLU A 136 -7.08 -1.98 13.05
N ARG A 137 -6.57 -1.75 11.84
CA ARG A 137 -5.86 -0.50 11.46
C ARG A 137 -6.76 0.61 10.96
N MET A 138 -8.03 0.32 10.67
CA MET A 138 -8.97 1.35 10.24
C MET A 138 -9.21 2.35 11.36
N THR A 139 -9.58 3.56 10.97
CA THR A 139 -10.12 4.55 11.92
C THR A 139 -11.41 4.02 12.57
N GLU A 140 -11.84 4.65 13.66
CA GLU A 140 -13.11 4.29 14.31
C GLU A 140 -14.30 4.36 13.32
N VAL A 141 -14.30 5.39 12.46
CA VAL A 141 -15.33 5.57 11.42
C VAL A 141 -15.27 4.44 10.40
N GLY A 142 -14.08 4.09 9.91
CA GLY A 142 -13.91 2.98 9.00
C GLY A 142 -14.37 1.66 9.61
N ARG A 143 -13.92 1.35 10.82
CA ARG A 143 -14.23 0.09 11.52
C ARG A 143 -15.72 -0.07 11.86
N ALA A 144 -16.44 1.02 12.04
CA ALA A 144 -17.88 1.01 12.31
C ALA A 144 -18.74 0.53 11.12
N ASP A 145 -18.19 0.47 9.90
CA ASP A 145 -18.89 -0.06 8.73
C ASP A 145 -19.36 -1.52 8.99
N PRO A 146 -20.67 -1.82 8.85
CA PRO A 146 -21.21 -3.15 9.08
C PRO A 146 -20.53 -4.27 8.29
N ALA A 147 -20.06 -3.98 7.07
CA ALA A 147 -19.35 -4.94 6.24
C ALA A 147 -18.03 -5.37 6.91
N TRP A 148 -17.28 -4.42 7.48
CA TRP A 148 -16.02 -4.72 8.15
C TRP A 148 -16.25 -5.39 9.50
N ARG A 149 -17.28 -5.00 10.27
CA ARG A 149 -17.63 -5.70 11.51
C ARG A 149 -17.93 -7.19 11.28
N TYR A 150 -18.71 -7.51 10.24
CA TYR A 150 -19.01 -8.89 9.86
C TYR A 150 -17.73 -9.68 9.53
N TRP A 151 -16.88 -9.14 8.66
CA TRP A 151 -15.65 -9.81 8.25
C TRP A 151 -14.61 -9.93 9.36
N TRP A 152 -14.58 -8.97 10.28
CA TRP A 152 -13.73 -9.02 11.46
C TRP A 152 -14.13 -10.18 12.37
N ALA A 153 -15.41 -10.30 12.71
CA ALA A 153 -15.90 -11.41 13.51
C ALA A 153 -15.71 -12.76 12.80
N LYS A 154 -15.91 -12.83 11.48
CA LYS A 154 -15.58 -14.02 10.67
C LYS A 154 -14.10 -14.38 10.71
N SER A 155 -13.20 -13.40 10.67
CA SER A 155 -11.76 -13.65 10.78
C SER A 155 -11.38 -14.21 12.15
N MET A 156 -12.00 -13.73 13.22
CA MET A 156 -11.80 -14.25 14.59
C MET A 156 -12.28 -15.70 14.72
N LEU A 157 -13.45 -16.02 14.16
CA LEU A 157 -13.97 -17.40 14.13
C LEU A 157 -13.02 -18.34 13.38
N ALA A 158 -12.49 -17.90 12.23
CA ALA A 158 -11.55 -18.69 11.43
C ALA A 158 -10.18 -18.89 12.11
N GLU A 159 -9.80 -17.98 13.01
CA GLU A 159 -8.61 -18.10 13.86
C GLU A 159 -8.85 -18.91 15.15
N GLY A 160 -10.04 -19.47 15.36
CA GLY A 160 -10.36 -20.25 16.56
C GLY A 160 -10.59 -19.40 17.81
N ARG A 161 -11.01 -18.13 17.66
CA ARG A 161 -11.29 -17.18 18.75
C ARG A 161 -12.79 -16.84 18.84
N PRO A 162 -13.66 -17.79 19.19
CA PRO A 162 -15.11 -17.62 19.08
C PRO A 162 -15.73 -16.65 20.09
N GLU A 163 -15.15 -16.52 21.29
CA GLU A 163 -15.68 -15.59 22.30
C GLU A 163 -15.49 -14.12 21.92
N GLU A 164 -14.34 -13.79 21.33
CA GLU A 164 -14.05 -12.44 20.83
C GLU A 164 -14.92 -12.08 19.63
N ALA A 165 -15.20 -13.06 18.75
CA ALA A 165 -16.10 -12.86 17.63
C ALA A 165 -17.51 -12.46 18.08
N ASN A 166 -18.03 -13.10 19.13
CA ASN A 166 -19.36 -12.83 19.66
C ASN A 166 -19.48 -11.43 20.30
N GLN A 167 -18.40 -10.90 20.88
CA GLN A 167 -18.40 -9.54 21.43
C GLN A 167 -18.47 -8.49 20.31
N GLN A 168 -17.83 -8.73 19.17
CA GLN A 168 -17.81 -7.80 18.04
C GLN A 168 -19.11 -7.76 17.22
N MET A 169 -19.92 -8.82 17.29
CA MET A 169 -21.21 -8.92 16.59
C MET A 169 -22.40 -8.29 17.33
N ARG A 170 -22.25 -7.94 18.61
CA ARG A 170 -23.28 -7.27 19.42
C ARG A 170 -23.29 -5.76 19.22
#